data_AF-A0A139AYE7-F1
#
_entry.id   AF-A0A139AYE7-F1
#
_cell.length_a   1.000
_cell.length_b   1.000
_cell.length_c   1.000
_cell.angle_alpha   90.00
_cell.angle_beta   90.00
_cell.angle_gamma   90.00
#
_symmetry.space_group_name_H-M   'P 1'
#
loop_
_entity.id
_entity.type
_entity.pdbx_description
1 polymer ?
#
loop_
_entity_poly.entity_id
_entity_poly.type
_entity_poly.pdbx_seq_one_letter_code
_entity_poly.pdbx_strand_id
1 'polypeptide(L)'
;MPGTGERVSTKERVIKDVPPPATSVPTDAQFWSKKDPNKPDPDFLKQHFFREGRVTEEQAMWILQKGTEILRREQNVLDVEAPITVCGDVHGQYYDLMKLLEVGGNPATTRYLFLGDYVDRGYFSIECYLYLLVLKIWYPTTLSMLRGNHECRHLTDYFTFKIECKHKYSESVYEACLESFCALPLAAILNKQFLCIHGGLSPEMTSVQDIRNLNRFREPPTHGLMCDLLWADPVEDFGQEKNADFYAHNHVRGCSYFFSYNAACTFLENNNLLSLIRAHEAQDAGYRMYRKTKTTGFPSVITIFSAPNYLDVYNNKAAVLKYENNVMNIRQFNCTPHPYWLPNFMDVFTWSLPFVGEKITDMLLGILNICTKEELMADEPLEEKPTPKLDSEQRKIIIKNKVLAVGRMARAFNTLREESENIAELKAIMGVNALPAGTLALGAEGIKKAIQTFEEAKKADQDNERLPPMGGNEHSTGSLGRKQAKEAARKNSNASTLENESPPKSPSTPVSQVSTFAPPSPASSVSSSIGGRRSAEVTPASLPKRGGDNAQSSPVPPARYSGPESQGVYAKEPRIGDASRGVEATPVPPPRRTITDVFTGGKDGKRNGSKK
;
A
#
# COMPACT_ATOMS: atom_id res chain seq x y z
N MET A 1 21.49 -3.07 -47.24
CA MET A 1 20.05 -2.76 -47.17
C MET A 1 19.79 -2.00 -45.88
N PRO A 2 19.37 -0.72 -45.91
CA PRO A 2 18.80 -0.09 -44.72
C PRO A 2 17.56 -0.89 -44.28
N GLY A 3 17.38 -1.09 -42.98
CA GLY A 3 16.30 -1.92 -42.46
C GLY A 3 14.92 -1.37 -42.85
N THR A 4 13.98 -2.27 -43.14
CA THR A 4 12.56 -1.94 -43.36
C THR A 4 11.94 -1.50 -42.03
N GLY A 5 12.16 -0.24 -41.64
CA GLY A 5 11.54 0.36 -40.47
C GLY A 5 10.02 0.44 -40.63
N GLU A 6 9.30 0.07 -39.58
CA GLU A 6 7.84 0.16 -39.55
C GLU A 6 7.39 1.63 -39.55
N ARG A 7 6.65 2.04 -40.58
CA ARG A 7 6.22 3.43 -40.74
C ARG A 7 4.94 3.69 -39.96
N VAL A 8 5.09 4.13 -38.72
CA VAL A 8 3.99 4.49 -37.82
C VAL A 8 3.47 5.91 -38.07
N SER A 9 2.16 6.12 -38.01
CA SER A 9 1.54 7.46 -38.06
C SER A 9 1.66 8.16 -36.71
N THR A 10 2.20 9.39 -36.69
CA THR A 10 2.29 10.22 -35.47
C THR A 10 0.98 10.93 -35.11
N LYS A 11 -0.06 10.82 -35.96
CA LYS A 11 -1.39 11.42 -35.73
C LYS A 11 -2.45 10.41 -35.31
N GLU A 12 -2.21 9.12 -35.54
CA GLU A 12 -3.13 8.05 -35.16
C GLU A 12 -2.60 7.31 -33.93
N ARG A 13 -3.52 6.69 -33.20
CA ARG A 13 -3.15 5.80 -32.10
C ARG A 13 -2.47 4.55 -32.65
N VAL A 14 -1.22 4.34 -32.23
CA VAL A 14 -0.33 3.27 -32.71
C VAL A 14 -0.87 1.89 -32.33
N ILE A 15 -1.07 1.67 -31.02
CA ILE A 15 -1.62 0.42 -30.50
C ILE A 15 -3.15 0.52 -30.53
N LYS A 16 -3.78 -0.06 -31.56
CA LYS A 16 -5.23 0.03 -31.77
C LYS A 16 -6.03 -0.98 -30.92
N ASP A 17 -5.41 -2.11 -30.54
CA ASP A 17 -6.07 -3.21 -29.82
C ASP A 17 -6.32 -2.94 -28.32
N VAL A 18 -5.54 -2.07 -27.69
CA VAL A 18 -5.78 -1.64 -26.29
C VAL A 18 -7.03 -0.76 -26.28
N PRO A 19 -8.09 -1.02 -25.49
CA PRO A 19 -9.23 -0.12 -25.44
C PRO A 19 -8.85 1.30 -24.98
N PRO A 20 -9.45 2.37 -25.53
CA PRO A 20 -9.32 3.70 -24.93
C PRO A 20 -10.20 3.81 -23.67
N PRO A 21 -9.81 4.65 -22.70
CA PRO A 21 -10.64 4.92 -21.51
C PRO A 21 -11.96 5.59 -21.90
N ALA A 22 -12.95 5.53 -21.02
CA ALA A 22 -14.22 6.23 -21.19
C ALA A 22 -14.03 7.75 -20.96
N THR A 23 -13.78 8.48 -22.05
CA THR A 23 -13.44 9.92 -22.04
C THR A 23 -14.60 10.86 -21.67
N SER A 24 -15.84 10.40 -21.71
CA SER A 24 -17.04 11.17 -21.36
C SER A 24 -17.53 10.82 -19.96
N VAL A 25 -17.78 11.82 -19.11
CA VAL A 25 -18.52 11.64 -17.86
C VAL A 25 -19.97 11.18 -18.13
N PRO A 26 -20.62 10.41 -17.22
CA PRO A 26 -21.99 9.96 -17.40
C PRO A 26 -22.98 11.11 -17.37
N THR A 27 -23.95 11.07 -18.30
CA THR A 27 -25.18 11.85 -18.16
C THR A 27 -26.03 11.30 -17.02
N ASP A 28 -26.90 12.12 -16.44
CA ASP A 28 -27.82 11.69 -15.37
C ASP A 28 -28.69 10.50 -15.78
N ALA A 29 -29.11 10.42 -17.05
CA ALA A 29 -29.88 9.30 -17.59
C ALA A 29 -29.10 7.98 -17.71
N GLN A 30 -27.77 8.02 -17.56
CA GLN A 30 -26.89 6.85 -17.44
C GLN A 30 -26.51 6.59 -15.98
N PHE A 31 -26.32 7.65 -15.21
CA PHE A 31 -25.93 7.57 -13.80
C PHE A 31 -27.04 7.02 -12.91
N TRP A 32 -28.28 7.50 -13.06
CA TRP A 32 -29.43 7.05 -12.25
C TRP A 32 -30.02 5.74 -12.77
N SER A 33 -30.38 4.84 -11.86
CA SER A 33 -30.91 3.54 -12.25
C SER A 33 -32.34 3.61 -12.75
N LYS A 34 -32.62 2.83 -13.80
CA LYS A 34 -33.97 2.63 -14.33
C LYS A 34 -34.87 1.81 -13.39
N LYS A 35 -34.29 1.12 -12.39
CA LYS A 35 -35.01 0.32 -11.39
C LYS A 35 -35.44 1.14 -10.17
N ASP A 36 -34.57 2.02 -9.70
CA ASP A 36 -34.83 2.99 -8.62
C ASP A 36 -34.14 4.31 -8.99
N PRO A 37 -34.89 5.31 -9.50
CA PRO A 37 -34.31 6.59 -9.94
C PRO A 37 -33.63 7.41 -8.84
N ASN A 38 -33.82 7.06 -7.56
CA ASN A 38 -33.14 7.71 -6.44
C ASN A 38 -31.78 7.07 -6.10
N LYS A 39 -31.36 6.06 -6.87
CA LYS A 39 -30.09 5.35 -6.68
C LYS A 39 -29.27 5.31 -7.98
N PRO A 40 -27.95 5.40 -7.89
CA PRO A 40 -27.07 5.25 -9.05
C PRO A 40 -27.15 3.83 -9.61
N ASP A 41 -26.97 3.65 -10.91
CA ASP A 41 -27.02 2.35 -11.56
C ASP A 41 -25.70 1.57 -11.33
N PRO A 42 -25.73 0.45 -10.59
CA PRO A 42 -24.52 -0.28 -10.23
C PRO A 42 -23.91 -1.02 -11.42
N ASP A 43 -24.74 -1.50 -12.36
CA ASP A 43 -24.27 -2.24 -13.53
C ASP A 43 -23.58 -1.29 -14.53
N PHE A 44 -24.13 -0.09 -14.72
CA PHE A 44 -23.48 0.96 -15.52
C PHE A 44 -22.18 1.46 -14.86
N LEU A 45 -22.21 1.84 -13.57
CA LEU A 45 -21.02 2.37 -12.89
C LEU A 45 -19.89 1.35 -12.83
N LYS A 46 -20.20 0.06 -12.64
CA LYS A 46 -19.23 -1.04 -12.75
C LYS A 46 -18.48 -1.00 -14.09
N GLN A 47 -19.21 -0.94 -15.19
CA GLN A 47 -18.62 -0.93 -16.54
C GLN A 47 -17.91 0.38 -16.86
N HIS A 48 -18.37 1.50 -16.32
CA HIS A 48 -17.76 2.81 -16.50
C HIS A 48 -16.39 2.89 -15.82
N PHE A 49 -16.31 2.53 -14.53
CA PHE A 49 -15.05 2.49 -13.78
C PHE A 49 -14.08 1.42 -14.33
N PHE A 50 -14.57 0.26 -14.77
CA PHE A 50 -13.74 -0.77 -15.45
C PHE A 50 -13.15 -0.29 -16.78
N ARG A 51 -13.67 0.79 -17.36
CA ARG A 51 -13.13 1.47 -18.54
C ARG A 51 -12.40 2.76 -18.19
N GLU A 52 -11.93 2.91 -16.95
CA GLU A 52 -11.26 4.10 -16.41
C GLU A 52 -12.09 5.39 -16.53
N GLY A 53 -13.41 5.24 -16.67
CA GLY A 53 -14.35 6.35 -16.75
C GLY A 53 -14.56 7.00 -15.39
N ARG A 54 -14.54 8.34 -15.38
CA ARG A 54 -14.80 9.15 -14.19
C ARG A 54 -16.27 9.58 -14.15
N VAL A 55 -16.87 9.66 -12.97
CA VAL A 55 -18.19 10.31 -12.78
C VAL A 55 -18.02 11.83 -12.72
N THR A 56 -19.10 12.62 -12.69
CA THR A 56 -18.96 14.05 -12.34
C THR A 56 -18.59 14.22 -10.86
N GLU A 57 -18.00 15.35 -10.49
CA GLU A 57 -17.72 15.65 -9.08
C GLU A 57 -19.01 15.67 -8.24
N GLU A 58 -20.09 16.23 -8.76
CA GLU A 58 -21.42 16.22 -8.12
C GLU A 58 -21.95 14.80 -7.89
N GLN A 59 -21.80 13.90 -8.88
CA GLN A 59 -22.18 12.50 -8.79
C GLN A 59 -21.32 11.74 -7.75
N ALA A 60 -20.01 11.98 -7.70
CA ALA A 60 -19.12 11.41 -6.68
C ALA A 60 -19.48 11.90 -5.27
N MET A 61 -19.69 13.21 -5.11
CA MET A 61 -20.09 13.83 -3.85
C MET A 61 -21.45 13.31 -3.36
N TRP A 62 -22.41 13.10 -4.26
CA TRP A 62 -23.70 12.48 -3.91
C TRP A 62 -23.53 11.05 -3.36
N ILE A 63 -22.71 10.22 -4.02
CA ILE A 63 -22.41 8.85 -3.55
C ILE A 63 -21.77 8.89 -2.16
N LEU A 64 -20.77 9.75 -1.97
CA LEU A 64 -20.06 9.90 -0.70
C LEU A 64 -21.00 10.36 0.43
N GLN A 65 -21.82 11.39 0.18
CA GLN A 65 -22.77 11.91 1.18
C GLN A 65 -23.82 10.84 1.55
N LYS A 66 -24.42 10.17 0.56
CA LYS A 66 -25.46 9.16 0.80
C LYS A 66 -24.91 7.88 1.43
N GLY A 67 -23.69 7.47 1.07
CA GLY A 67 -22.97 6.40 1.76
C GLY A 67 -22.69 6.76 3.23
N THR A 68 -22.17 7.97 3.47
CA THR A 68 -21.88 8.50 4.81
C THR A 68 -23.13 8.59 5.69
N GLU A 69 -24.27 9.03 5.14
CA GLU A 69 -25.57 9.07 5.84
C GLU A 69 -26.01 7.69 6.35
N ILE A 70 -25.71 6.63 5.60
CA ILE A 70 -26.01 5.24 5.99
C ILE A 70 -25.01 4.81 7.07
N LEU A 71 -23.70 4.87 6.78
CA LEU A 71 -22.62 4.45 7.69
C LEU A 71 -22.72 5.14 9.07
N ARG A 72 -23.07 6.43 9.10
CA ARG A 72 -23.20 7.22 10.35
C ARG A 72 -24.35 6.73 11.26
N ARG A 73 -25.36 6.05 10.70
CA ARG A 73 -26.47 5.46 11.47
C ARG A 73 -26.14 4.08 12.03
N GLU A 74 -25.08 3.44 11.54
CA GLU A 74 -24.66 2.12 12.01
C GLU A 74 -23.91 2.21 13.34
N GLN A 75 -23.96 1.13 14.13
CA GLN A 75 -23.24 1.04 15.41
C GLN A 75 -21.74 0.81 15.19
N ASN A 76 -20.91 1.02 16.21
CA ASN A 76 -19.48 0.71 16.12
C ASN A 76 -19.21 -0.79 15.89
N VAL A 77 -20.08 -1.63 16.47
CA VAL A 77 -20.07 -3.09 16.33
C VAL A 77 -21.35 -3.47 15.60
N LEU A 78 -21.23 -4.01 14.39
CA LEU A 78 -22.37 -4.50 13.60
C LEU A 78 -22.76 -5.91 14.04
N ASP A 79 -24.04 -6.21 14.22
CA ASP A 79 -24.51 -7.59 14.33
C ASP A 79 -24.89 -8.09 12.93
N VAL A 80 -24.19 -9.11 12.42
CA VAL A 80 -24.38 -9.63 11.05
C VAL A 80 -24.59 -11.15 11.05
N GLU A 81 -25.41 -11.65 10.12
CA GLU A 81 -25.87 -13.04 10.10
C GLU A 81 -25.34 -13.83 8.90
N ALA A 82 -25.22 -15.15 9.08
CA ALA A 82 -24.95 -16.08 7.98
C ALA A 82 -26.21 -16.29 7.10
N PRO A 83 -26.08 -16.67 5.81
CA PRO A 83 -24.84 -16.86 5.07
C PRO A 83 -24.18 -15.53 4.68
N ILE A 84 -22.85 -15.47 4.72
CA ILE A 84 -22.06 -14.27 4.41
C ILE A 84 -20.75 -14.58 3.67
N THR A 85 -20.25 -13.60 2.93
CA THR A 85 -18.87 -13.57 2.41
C THR A 85 -18.08 -12.48 3.14
N VAL A 86 -17.01 -12.87 3.85
CA VAL A 86 -16.08 -11.95 4.52
C VAL A 86 -14.85 -11.72 3.65
N CYS A 87 -14.46 -10.46 3.49
CA CYS A 87 -13.39 -9.99 2.62
C CYS A 87 -12.39 -9.13 3.42
N GLY A 88 -11.11 -9.34 3.19
CA GLY A 88 -10.04 -8.50 3.76
C GLY A 88 -9.71 -7.32 2.85
N ASP A 89 -8.46 -6.87 2.95
CA ASP A 89 -7.89 -5.69 2.31
C ASP A 89 -8.07 -5.72 0.77
N VAL A 90 -8.30 -4.54 0.19
CA VAL A 90 -8.55 -4.34 -1.26
C VAL A 90 -7.53 -3.39 -1.91
N HIS A 91 -6.99 -2.42 -1.16
CA HIS A 91 -5.90 -1.51 -1.56
C HIS A 91 -5.98 -0.99 -3.00
N GLY A 92 -7.14 -0.43 -3.38
CA GLY A 92 -7.33 0.17 -4.70
C GLY A 92 -7.18 -0.77 -5.90
N GLN A 93 -7.23 -2.10 -5.72
CA GLN A 93 -7.20 -3.07 -6.82
C GLN A 93 -8.61 -3.30 -7.40
N TYR A 94 -9.17 -2.28 -8.07
CA TYR A 94 -10.55 -2.30 -8.57
C TYR A 94 -10.88 -3.49 -9.49
N TYR A 95 -9.94 -3.91 -10.33
CA TYR A 95 -10.10 -5.02 -11.26
C TYR A 95 -10.21 -6.36 -10.52
N ASP A 96 -9.48 -6.51 -9.42
CA ASP A 96 -9.58 -7.67 -8.52
C ASP A 96 -10.80 -7.61 -7.62
N LEU A 97 -11.27 -6.41 -7.22
CA LEU A 97 -12.57 -6.25 -6.58
C LEU A 97 -13.71 -6.77 -7.49
N MET A 98 -13.62 -6.60 -8.81
CA MET A 98 -14.59 -7.20 -9.73
C MET A 98 -14.53 -8.73 -9.71
N LYS A 99 -13.34 -9.31 -9.58
CA LYS A 99 -13.15 -10.76 -9.47
C LYS A 99 -13.60 -11.31 -8.11
N LEU A 100 -13.36 -10.58 -7.03
CA LEU A 100 -13.83 -10.85 -5.67
C LEU A 100 -15.36 -10.96 -5.64
N LEU A 101 -16.07 -10.05 -6.31
CA LEU A 101 -17.54 -10.09 -6.40
C LEU A 101 -18.05 -11.23 -7.30
N GLU A 102 -17.31 -11.62 -8.34
CA GLU A 102 -17.61 -12.82 -9.13
C GLU A 102 -17.47 -14.11 -8.31
N VAL A 103 -16.40 -14.22 -7.51
CA VAL A 103 -16.06 -15.42 -6.71
C VAL A 103 -16.88 -15.52 -5.41
N GLY A 104 -17.16 -14.38 -4.77
CA GLY A 104 -17.97 -14.31 -3.55
C GLY A 104 -19.47 -14.50 -3.82
N GLY A 105 -20.00 -13.93 -4.90
CA GLY A 105 -21.41 -14.00 -5.29
C GLY A 105 -22.03 -12.63 -5.54
N ASN A 106 -23.16 -12.59 -6.25
CA ASN A 106 -23.81 -11.31 -6.57
C ASN A 106 -24.31 -10.60 -5.29
N PRO A 107 -23.88 -9.36 -4.98
CA PRO A 107 -24.34 -8.60 -3.80
C PRO A 107 -25.86 -8.43 -3.68
N ALA A 108 -26.61 -8.52 -4.79
CA ALA A 108 -28.07 -8.53 -4.79
C ALA A 108 -28.68 -9.74 -4.06
N THR A 109 -27.90 -10.82 -3.89
CA THR A 109 -28.33 -12.13 -3.35
C THR A 109 -27.38 -12.70 -2.30
N THR A 110 -26.28 -12.01 -1.98
CA THR A 110 -25.21 -12.50 -1.12
C THR A 110 -24.85 -11.43 -0.10
N ARG A 111 -24.81 -11.79 1.19
CA ARG A 111 -24.33 -10.85 2.22
C ARG A 111 -22.82 -10.72 2.16
N TYR A 112 -22.33 -9.51 2.42
CA TYR A 112 -20.92 -9.15 2.41
C TYR A 112 -20.50 -8.43 3.69
N LEU A 113 -19.30 -8.75 4.18
CA LEU A 113 -18.60 -7.99 5.21
C LEU A 113 -17.18 -7.72 4.71
N PHE A 114 -16.85 -6.45 4.46
CA PHE A 114 -15.48 -6.02 4.19
C PHE A 114 -14.83 -5.53 5.48
N LEU A 115 -13.58 -5.92 5.73
CA LEU A 115 -12.88 -5.66 6.99
C LEU A 115 -12.12 -4.32 7.04
N GLY A 116 -11.80 -3.71 5.90
CA GLY A 116 -11.10 -2.43 5.82
C GLY A 116 -10.21 -2.30 4.58
N ASP A 117 -9.37 -1.27 4.57
CA ASP A 117 -8.29 -1.02 3.62
C ASP A 117 -8.75 -1.10 2.16
N TYR A 118 -9.68 -0.21 1.82
CA TYR A 118 -10.21 -0.03 0.47
C TYR A 118 -9.26 0.75 -0.44
N VAL A 119 -8.38 1.57 0.17
CA VAL A 119 -7.60 2.62 -0.49
C VAL A 119 -6.09 2.48 -0.27
N ASP A 120 -5.35 3.39 -0.91
CA ASP A 120 -3.89 3.45 -1.01
C ASP A 120 -3.26 2.23 -1.72
N ARG A 121 -1.96 2.36 -1.96
CA ARG A 121 -1.07 1.39 -2.62
C ARG A 121 -1.42 1.18 -4.09
N GLY A 122 -2.60 0.64 -4.41
CA GLY A 122 -3.14 0.57 -5.76
C GLY A 122 -3.67 1.91 -6.28
N TYR A 123 -3.76 2.02 -7.61
CA TYR A 123 -4.12 3.28 -8.30
C TYR A 123 -5.59 3.39 -8.73
N PHE A 124 -6.48 2.55 -8.20
CA PHE A 124 -7.93 2.61 -8.42
C PHE A 124 -8.73 2.63 -7.10
N SER A 125 -8.19 3.32 -6.10
CA SER A 125 -8.77 3.44 -4.75
C SER A 125 -10.11 4.16 -4.76
N ILE A 126 -10.26 5.23 -5.56
CA ILE A 126 -11.51 6.00 -5.59
C ILE A 126 -12.62 5.22 -6.31
N GLU A 127 -12.29 4.44 -7.34
CA GLU A 127 -13.23 3.53 -8.00
C GLU A 127 -13.67 2.40 -7.05
N CYS A 128 -12.75 1.81 -6.28
CA CYS A 128 -13.07 0.86 -5.22
C CYS A 128 -14.06 1.45 -4.21
N TYR A 129 -13.73 2.60 -3.63
CA TYR A 129 -14.52 3.18 -2.54
C TYR A 129 -15.89 3.68 -3.03
N LEU A 130 -15.95 4.42 -4.14
CA LEU A 130 -17.23 4.87 -4.72
C LEU A 130 -18.12 3.69 -5.10
N TYR A 131 -17.57 2.62 -5.70
CA TYR A 131 -18.37 1.47 -6.08
C TYR A 131 -18.88 0.66 -4.88
N LEU A 132 -18.07 0.49 -3.83
CA LEU A 132 -18.53 -0.13 -2.58
C LEU A 132 -19.61 0.71 -1.88
N LEU A 133 -19.51 2.05 -1.89
CA LEU A 133 -20.58 2.92 -1.39
C LEU A 133 -21.86 2.84 -2.24
N VAL A 134 -21.75 2.74 -3.57
CA VAL A 134 -22.90 2.46 -4.44
C VAL A 134 -23.57 1.15 -4.03
N LEU A 135 -22.81 0.08 -3.82
CA LEU A 135 -23.36 -1.19 -3.34
C LEU A 135 -23.96 -1.05 -1.92
N LYS A 136 -23.37 -0.25 -1.02
CA LYS A 136 -23.93 0.04 0.32
C LYS A 136 -25.27 0.79 0.24
N ILE A 137 -25.44 1.71 -0.71
CA ILE A 137 -26.70 2.44 -0.96
C ILE A 137 -27.79 1.51 -1.51
N TRP A 138 -27.41 0.52 -2.33
CA TRP A 138 -28.32 -0.52 -2.81
C TRP A 138 -28.70 -1.54 -1.73
N TYR A 139 -27.71 -1.99 -0.96
CA TYR A 139 -27.78 -3.16 -0.09
C TYR A 139 -27.41 -2.84 1.38
N PRO A 140 -28.01 -1.82 2.03
CA PRO A 140 -27.53 -1.29 3.31
C PRO A 140 -27.59 -2.31 4.46
N THR A 141 -28.48 -3.30 4.38
CA THR A 141 -28.68 -4.36 5.39
C THR A 141 -27.97 -5.68 5.06
N THR A 142 -27.38 -5.82 3.87
CA THR A 142 -26.70 -7.06 3.44
C THR A 142 -25.26 -6.83 3.01
N LEU A 143 -24.81 -5.60 2.78
CA LEU A 143 -23.40 -5.25 2.62
C LEU A 143 -22.93 -4.36 3.78
N SER A 144 -21.92 -4.85 4.49
CA SER A 144 -21.28 -4.20 5.63
C SER A 144 -19.83 -3.85 5.28
N MET A 145 -19.39 -2.68 5.75
CA MET A 145 -18.03 -2.15 5.54
C MET A 145 -17.50 -1.73 6.90
N LEU A 146 -16.35 -2.27 7.30
CA LEU A 146 -15.61 -1.80 8.48
C LEU A 146 -14.52 -0.81 8.08
N ARG A 147 -13.91 -0.17 9.06
CA ARG A 147 -12.76 0.71 8.90
C ARG A 147 -11.46 -0.09 9.04
N GLY A 148 -10.54 0.06 8.09
CA GLY A 148 -9.15 -0.35 8.21
C GLY A 148 -8.25 0.79 8.68
N ASN A 149 -6.93 0.56 8.72
CA ASN A 149 -5.98 1.60 9.11
C ASN A 149 -5.76 2.63 8.00
N HIS A 150 -5.90 2.25 6.72
CA HIS A 150 -5.76 3.18 5.58
C HIS A 150 -6.93 4.17 5.46
N GLU A 151 -8.09 3.90 6.06
CA GLU A 151 -9.20 4.86 6.10
C GLU A 151 -8.98 6.00 7.12
N CYS A 152 -7.87 6.72 6.99
CA CYS A 152 -7.55 7.91 7.78
C CYS A 152 -6.71 8.93 6.98
N ARG A 153 -6.75 10.20 7.39
CA ARG A 153 -6.00 11.28 6.72
C ARG A 153 -4.48 11.04 6.75
N HIS A 154 -3.97 10.46 7.83
CA HIS A 154 -2.53 10.31 8.05
C HIS A 154 -1.87 9.37 7.04
N LEU A 155 -2.51 8.25 6.71
CA LEU A 155 -1.99 7.32 5.70
C LEU A 155 -2.24 7.83 4.29
N THR A 156 -3.45 8.31 4.01
CA THR A 156 -3.84 8.74 2.66
C THR A 156 -3.16 10.03 2.16
N ASP A 157 -2.63 10.87 3.07
CA ASP A 157 -1.75 12.02 2.77
C ASP A 157 -0.28 11.61 2.57
N TYR A 158 0.16 10.51 3.20
CA TYR A 158 1.52 9.97 3.07
C TYR A 158 1.71 9.12 1.80
N PHE A 159 0.72 8.27 1.51
CA PHE A 159 0.65 7.40 0.34
C PHE A 159 0.00 8.12 -0.86
N THR A 160 -0.94 7.46 -1.54
CA THR A 160 -1.32 7.79 -2.91
C THR A 160 -2.76 8.28 -3.02
N PHE A 161 -3.66 7.96 -2.09
CA PHE A 161 -5.09 8.23 -2.24
C PHE A 161 -5.44 9.72 -2.31
N LYS A 162 -4.75 10.59 -1.56
CA LYS A 162 -4.98 12.05 -1.68
C LYS A 162 -4.55 12.59 -3.05
N ILE A 163 -3.43 12.10 -3.59
CA ILE A 163 -2.94 12.46 -4.92
C ILE A 163 -3.90 11.91 -5.98
N GLU A 164 -4.38 10.68 -5.82
CA GLU A 164 -5.40 10.06 -6.67
C GLU A 164 -6.67 10.91 -6.74
N CYS A 165 -7.23 11.30 -5.59
CA CYS A 165 -8.41 12.17 -5.52
C CYS A 165 -8.18 13.50 -6.24
N LYS A 166 -7.02 14.15 -6.01
CA LYS A 166 -6.68 15.44 -6.64
C LYS A 166 -6.37 15.33 -8.14
N HIS A 167 -5.93 14.17 -8.63
CA HIS A 167 -5.71 13.91 -10.06
C HIS A 167 -7.00 13.51 -10.78
N LYS A 168 -7.85 12.69 -10.14
CA LYS A 168 -9.08 12.15 -10.75
C LYS A 168 -10.26 13.09 -10.62
N TYR A 169 -10.39 13.76 -9.48
CA TYR A 169 -11.51 14.62 -9.10
C TYR A 169 -10.99 15.94 -8.49
N SER A 170 -11.08 16.10 -7.16
CA SER A 170 -10.72 17.32 -6.44
C SER A 170 -10.26 17.02 -5.00
N GLU A 171 -9.73 18.03 -4.32
CA GLU A 171 -9.46 17.96 -2.87
C GLU A 171 -10.76 17.94 -2.04
N SER A 172 -11.88 18.48 -2.56
CA SER A 172 -13.19 18.40 -1.91
C SER A 172 -13.73 16.97 -1.84
N VAL A 173 -13.52 16.17 -2.90
CA VAL A 173 -13.85 14.74 -2.93
C VAL A 173 -13.01 13.97 -1.91
N TYR A 174 -11.72 14.30 -1.77
CA TYR A 174 -10.85 13.72 -0.73
C TYR A 174 -11.37 14.01 0.68
N GLU A 175 -11.68 15.27 1.00
CA GLU A 175 -12.23 15.65 2.32
C GLU A 175 -13.58 14.96 2.61
N ALA A 176 -14.44 14.78 1.61
CA ALA A 176 -15.67 14.01 1.74
C ALA A 176 -15.42 12.49 1.96
N CYS A 177 -14.37 11.92 1.36
CA CYS A 177 -13.94 10.55 1.68
C CYS A 177 -13.49 10.43 3.14
N LEU A 178 -12.73 11.40 3.67
CA LEU A 178 -12.30 11.40 5.07
C LEU A 178 -13.47 11.51 6.06
N GLU A 179 -14.50 12.31 5.76
CA GLU A 179 -15.74 12.32 6.57
C GLU A 179 -16.45 10.96 6.53
N SER A 180 -16.50 10.31 5.35
CA SER A 180 -17.07 8.98 5.16
C SER A 180 -16.30 7.89 5.92
N PHE A 181 -14.96 7.94 5.88
CA PHE A 181 -14.07 7.07 6.63
C PHE A 181 -14.29 7.17 8.14
N CYS A 182 -14.51 8.38 8.66
CA CYS A 182 -14.85 8.59 10.06
C CYS A 182 -16.23 8.01 10.46
N ALA A 183 -17.12 7.74 9.49
CA ALA A 183 -18.40 7.11 9.74
C ALA A 183 -18.36 5.57 9.75
N LEU A 184 -17.33 4.94 9.17
CA LEU A 184 -17.18 3.48 9.08
C LEU A 184 -17.20 2.82 10.48
N PRO A 185 -18.02 1.78 10.71
CA PRO A 185 -17.96 0.90 11.87
C PRO A 185 -16.57 0.29 12.12
N LEU A 186 -16.27 -0.07 13.37
CA LEU A 186 -14.95 -0.57 13.78
C LEU A 186 -14.89 -2.11 13.90
N ALA A 187 -16.04 -2.77 14.07
CA ALA A 187 -16.13 -4.21 14.25
C ALA A 187 -17.46 -4.77 13.75
N ALA A 188 -17.54 -6.09 13.60
CA ALA A 188 -18.78 -6.84 13.52
C ALA A 188 -18.75 -8.09 14.40
N ILE A 189 -19.91 -8.50 14.89
CA ILE A 189 -20.17 -9.81 15.48
C ILE A 189 -20.93 -10.63 14.44
N LEU A 190 -20.22 -11.55 13.79
CA LEU A 190 -20.80 -12.45 12.80
C LEU A 190 -21.39 -13.69 13.50
N ASN A 191 -22.66 -13.94 13.22
CA ASN A 191 -23.43 -15.11 13.65
C ASN A 191 -23.40 -15.37 15.18
N LYS A 192 -23.16 -14.32 15.98
CA LYS A 192 -22.93 -14.38 17.44
C LYS A 192 -21.75 -15.29 17.85
N GLN A 193 -20.83 -15.56 16.92
CA GLN A 193 -19.73 -16.51 17.06
C GLN A 193 -18.36 -15.91 16.76
N PHE A 194 -18.28 -14.94 15.85
CA PHE A 194 -17.00 -14.40 15.39
C PHE A 194 -16.92 -12.91 15.67
N LEU A 195 -15.85 -12.46 16.31
CA LEU A 195 -15.47 -11.05 16.24
C LEU A 195 -14.75 -10.82 14.91
N CYS A 196 -15.19 -9.83 14.16
CA CYS A 196 -14.60 -9.41 12.90
C CYS A 196 -14.11 -7.96 13.05
N ILE A 197 -12.81 -7.72 12.83
CA ILE A 197 -12.15 -6.42 12.92
C ILE A 197 -11.04 -6.34 11.86
N HIS A 198 -10.45 -5.18 11.63
CA HIS A 198 -9.31 -5.06 10.71
C HIS A 198 -8.00 -5.54 11.34
N GLY A 199 -7.60 -4.83 12.39
CA GLY A 199 -6.38 -5.04 13.17
C GLY A 199 -6.50 -6.23 14.13
N GLY A 200 -6.48 -5.97 15.42
CA GLY A 200 -6.33 -7.02 16.42
C GLY A 200 -6.86 -6.66 17.80
N LEU A 201 -6.43 -7.43 18.80
CA LEU A 201 -6.83 -7.23 20.19
C LEU A 201 -6.02 -6.11 20.86
N SER A 202 -6.63 -5.46 21.85
CA SER A 202 -6.03 -4.37 22.62
C SER A 202 -5.89 -4.73 24.10
N PRO A 203 -4.84 -4.28 24.81
CA PRO A 203 -4.78 -4.30 26.27
C PRO A 203 -5.97 -3.59 26.94
N GLU A 204 -6.58 -2.60 26.27
CA GLU A 204 -7.74 -1.85 26.73
C GLU A 204 -9.08 -2.54 26.42
N MET A 205 -9.07 -3.68 25.72
CA MET A 205 -10.28 -4.43 25.35
C MET A 205 -10.45 -5.69 26.19
N THR A 206 -11.39 -5.65 27.12
CA THR A 206 -11.81 -6.83 27.90
C THR A 206 -13.06 -7.47 27.30
N SER A 207 -13.93 -6.65 26.70
CA SER A 207 -15.23 -7.05 26.17
C SER A 207 -15.57 -6.36 24.86
N VAL A 208 -16.47 -6.96 24.08
CA VAL A 208 -17.06 -6.32 22.89
C VAL A 208 -17.79 -5.01 23.23
N GLN A 209 -18.23 -4.84 24.48
CA GLN A 209 -18.88 -3.60 24.92
C GLN A 209 -17.91 -2.41 24.93
N ASP A 210 -16.61 -2.65 25.13
CA ASP A 210 -15.59 -1.60 25.12
C ASP A 210 -15.51 -0.93 23.73
N ILE A 211 -15.63 -1.73 22.65
CA ILE A 211 -15.73 -1.23 21.26
C ILE A 211 -17.03 -0.42 21.05
N ARG A 212 -18.16 -0.89 21.59
CA ARG A 212 -19.47 -0.20 21.46
C ARG A 212 -19.46 1.19 22.11
N ASN A 213 -18.62 1.41 23.13
CA ASN A 213 -18.55 2.66 23.87
C ASN A 213 -17.61 3.72 23.23
N LEU A 214 -16.84 3.37 22.19
CA LEU A 214 -15.92 4.30 21.53
C LEU A 214 -16.63 5.44 20.79
N ASN A 215 -16.05 6.64 20.80
CA ASN A 215 -16.35 7.63 19.76
C ASN A 215 -15.47 7.38 18.53
N ARG A 216 -16.06 6.81 17.47
CA ARG A 216 -15.38 6.51 16.19
C ARG A 216 -15.34 7.66 15.19
N PHE A 217 -16.16 8.70 15.38
CA PHE A 217 -16.38 9.80 14.42
C PHE A 217 -15.25 10.84 14.45
N ARG A 218 -14.04 10.40 14.15
CA ARG A 218 -12.78 11.14 14.23
C ARG A 218 -11.67 10.41 13.49
N GLU A 219 -10.53 11.08 13.29
CA GLU A 219 -9.29 10.39 12.91
C GLU A 219 -8.89 9.37 14.00
N PRO A 220 -8.32 8.21 13.62
CA PRO A 220 -7.76 7.26 14.58
C PRO A 220 -6.66 7.93 15.41
N PRO A 221 -6.61 7.67 16.73
CA PRO A 221 -5.50 8.13 17.56
C PRO A 221 -4.25 7.31 17.26
N THR A 222 -3.06 7.80 17.65
CA THR A 222 -1.82 7.02 17.54
C THR A 222 -1.68 5.91 18.59
N HIS A 223 -2.57 5.88 19.59
CA HIS A 223 -2.54 4.94 20.71
C HIS A 223 -3.94 4.74 21.31
N GLY A 224 -4.10 3.68 22.12
CA GLY A 224 -5.35 3.29 22.77
C GLY A 224 -6.28 2.50 21.86
N LEU A 225 -7.39 2.00 22.40
CA LEU A 225 -8.24 0.96 21.81
C LEU A 225 -8.59 1.15 20.33
N MET A 226 -8.93 2.38 19.89
CA MET A 226 -9.28 2.64 18.48
C MET A 226 -8.08 2.53 17.52
N CYS A 227 -6.85 2.76 18.00
CA CYS A 227 -5.64 2.46 17.24
C CYS A 227 -5.47 0.94 17.11
N ASP A 228 -5.57 0.23 18.24
CA ASP A 228 -5.29 -1.20 18.31
C ASP A 228 -6.25 -2.07 17.49
N LEU A 229 -7.55 -1.71 17.46
CA LEU A 229 -8.54 -2.36 16.60
C LEU A 229 -8.21 -2.28 15.10
N LEU A 230 -7.34 -1.35 14.70
CA LEU A 230 -6.92 -1.11 13.31
C LEU A 230 -5.47 -1.55 13.03
N TRP A 231 -4.59 -1.61 14.06
CA TRP A 231 -3.14 -1.79 13.90
C TRP A 231 -2.52 -2.97 14.66
N ALA A 232 -3.24 -3.62 15.57
CA ALA A 232 -2.68 -4.74 16.34
C ALA A 232 -2.57 -6.01 15.48
N ASP A 233 -1.49 -6.77 15.64
CA ASP A 233 -1.20 -8.00 14.88
C ASP A 233 -1.01 -9.20 15.82
N PRO A 234 -1.22 -10.45 15.37
CA PRO A 234 -0.76 -11.62 16.11
C PRO A 234 0.78 -11.64 16.16
N VAL A 235 1.37 -12.11 17.27
CA VAL A 235 2.84 -12.36 17.33
C VAL A 235 3.31 -13.30 16.21
N GLU A 236 4.56 -13.16 15.76
CA GLU A 236 5.09 -13.96 14.64
C GLU A 236 4.99 -15.48 14.89
N ASP A 237 5.34 -15.91 16.10
CA ASP A 237 5.30 -17.28 16.61
C ASP A 237 3.96 -17.65 17.28
N PHE A 238 2.84 -17.02 16.88
CA PHE A 238 1.53 -17.18 17.52
C PHE A 238 1.09 -18.63 17.71
N GLY A 239 0.84 -18.99 18.96
CA GLY A 239 0.55 -20.34 19.41
C GLY A 239 1.77 -21.21 19.70
N GLN A 240 2.99 -20.70 19.58
CA GLN A 240 4.26 -21.36 19.93
C GLN A 240 5.14 -20.48 20.84
N GLU A 241 4.54 -19.48 21.48
CA GLU A 241 5.21 -18.43 22.25
C GLU A 241 6.02 -19.00 23.42
N LYS A 242 7.20 -18.42 23.67
CA LYS A 242 8.07 -18.79 24.80
C LYS A 242 7.70 -18.08 26.10
N ASN A 243 7.17 -16.86 25.99
CA ASN A 243 6.68 -16.06 27.10
C ASN A 243 5.16 -16.19 27.23
N ALA A 244 4.63 -15.92 28.43
CA ALA A 244 3.20 -15.96 28.71
C ALA A 244 2.51 -14.59 28.53
N ASP A 245 3.24 -13.58 28.04
CA ASP A 245 2.75 -12.21 27.92
C ASP A 245 1.59 -12.13 26.93
N PHE A 246 0.58 -11.33 27.28
CA PHE A 246 -0.61 -11.17 26.45
C PHE A 246 -0.36 -10.22 25.28
N TYR A 247 0.42 -9.18 25.52
CA TYR A 247 0.69 -8.10 24.58
C TYR A 247 2.17 -7.69 24.64
N ALA A 248 2.76 -7.41 23.48
CA ALA A 248 4.08 -6.81 23.32
C ALA A 248 4.00 -5.62 22.35
N HIS A 249 4.91 -4.64 22.40
CA HIS A 249 4.88 -3.52 21.47
C HIS A 249 5.09 -3.97 20.02
N ASN A 250 4.22 -3.54 19.09
CA ASN A 250 4.34 -3.89 17.68
C ASN A 250 5.43 -3.04 16.99
N HIS A 251 6.65 -3.58 16.96
CA HIS A 251 7.81 -2.95 16.33
C HIS A 251 7.81 -3.08 14.78
N VAL A 252 6.94 -3.92 14.22
CA VAL A 252 6.72 -3.96 12.77
C VAL A 252 5.92 -2.73 12.37
N ARG A 253 4.78 -2.46 13.02
CA ARG A 253 3.92 -1.29 12.73
C ARG A 253 4.44 0.03 13.31
N GLY A 254 5.22 0.00 14.39
CA GLY A 254 5.72 1.20 15.07
C GLY A 254 4.71 1.89 16.00
N CYS A 255 3.50 1.32 16.12
CA CYS A 255 2.44 1.70 17.04
C CYS A 255 1.70 0.42 17.46
N SER A 256 0.80 0.51 18.45
CA SER A 256 -0.02 -0.62 18.90
C SER A 256 0.79 -1.85 19.38
N TYR A 257 0.16 -3.03 19.37
CA TYR A 257 0.62 -4.23 20.05
C TYR A 257 0.59 -5.46 19.15
N PHE A 258 1.55 -6.35 19.36
CA PHE A 258 1.37 -7.76 19.05
C PHE A 258 0.56 -8.42 20.15
N PHE A 259 -0.44 -9.23 19.80
CA PHE A 259 -1.22 -10.02 20.76
C PHE A 259 -0.90 -11.52 20.63
N SER A 260 -0.83 -12.23 21.75
CA SER A 260 -0.50 -13.66 21.78
C SER A 260 -1.73 -14.57 21.71
N TYR A 261 -1.49 -15.86 21.47
CA TYR A 261 -2.52 -16.91 21.50
C TYR A 261 -3.25 -16.99 22.84
N ASN A 262 -2.56 -16.68 23.95
CA ASN A 262 -3.18 -16.62 25.27
C ASN A 262 -4.15 -15.44 25.38
N ALA A 263 -3.77 -14.25 24.91
CA ALA A 263 -4.67 -13.10 24.86
C ALA A 263 -5.91 -13.38 24.02
N ALA A 264 -5.73 -14.00 22.84
CA ALA A 264 -6.83 -14.40 21.98
C ALA A 264 -7.77 -15.41 22.64
N CYS A 265 -7.25 -16.49 23.24
CA CYS A 265 -8.09 -17.47 23.93
C CYS A 265 -8.85 -16.85 25.11
N THR A 266 -8.19 -16.05 25.95
CA THR A 266 -8.84 -15.39 27.08
C THR A 266 -9.94 -14.42 26.63
N PHE A 267 -9.72 -13.64 25.57
CA PHE A 267 -10.75 -12.75 25.04
C PHE A 267 -11.96 -13.53 24.50
N LEU A 268 -11.71 -14.60 23.73
CA LEU A 268 -12.76 -15.44 23.14
C LEU A 268 -13.60 -16.14 24.22
N GLU A 269 -12.95 -16.71 25.24
CA GLU A 269 -13.62 -17.36 26.37
C GLU A 269 -14.46 -16.36 27.19
N ASN A 270 -13.90 -15.19 27.52
CA ASN A 270 -14.61 -14.14 28.27
C ASN A 270 -15.84 -13.57 27.53
N ASN A 271 -15.82 -13.56 26.18
CA ASN A 271 -16.89 -13.01 25.36
C ASN A 271 -17.80 -14.09 24.74
N ASN A 272 -17.60 -15.37 25.07
CA ASN A 272 -18.31 -16.52 24.49
C ASN A 272 -18.29 -16.52 22.95
N LEU A 273 -17.11 -16.29 22.38
CA LEU A 273 -16.85 -16.29 20.94
C LEU A 273 -16.01 -17.50 20.52
N LEU A 274 -16.16 -17.91 19.26
CA LEU A 274 -15.50 -19.06 18.65
C LEU A 274 -14.13 -18.71 18.06
N SER A 275 -14.01 -17.54 17.40
CA SER A 275 -12.79 -17.11 16.72
C SER A 275 -12.78 -15.61 16.41
N LEU A 276 -11.58 -15.07 16.19
CA LEU A 276 -11.31 -13.73 15.67
C LEU A 276 -11.04 -13.82 14.15
N ILE A 277 -11.79 -13.07 13.34
CA ILE A 277 -11.55 -12.94 11.90
C ILE A 277 -11.00 -11.53 11.65
N ARG A 278 -9.84 -11.43 10.99
CA ARG A 278 -9.11 -10.17 10.79
C ARG A 278 -8.42 -10.09 9.42
N ALA A 279 -7.86 -8.93 9.07
CA ALA A 279 -7.23 -8.69 7.76
C ALA A 279 -5.80 -8.12 7.93
N HIS A 280 -5.46 -6.96 7.33
CA HIS A 280 -4.27 -6.11 7.61
C HIS A 280 -2.86 -6.70 7.36
N GLU A 281 -2.69 -8.02 7.31
CA GLU A 281 -1.43 -8.68 6.97
C GLU A 281 -1.57 -9.46 5.66
N ALA A 282 -0.79 -9.07 4.65
CA ALA A 282 -0.65 -9.85 3.42
C ALA A 282 -0.29 -11.33 3.69
N GLN A 283 -0.93 -12.25 2.95
CA GLN A 283 -0.69 -13.70 3.05
C GLN A 283 -0.50 -14.28 1.64
N ASP A 284 0.52 -15.12 1.44
CA ASP A 284 0.78 -15.79 0.15
C ASP A 284 -0.43 -16.59 -0.37
N ALA A 285 -1.12 -17.29 0.53
CA ALA A 285 -2.34 -18.03 0.21
C ALA A 285 -3.62 -17.16 0.19
N GLY A 286 -3.54 -15.86 0.48
CA GLY A 286 -4.69 -14.98 0.70
C GLY A 286 -5.43 -15.21 2.02
N TYR A 287 -4.95 -16.12 2.87
CA TYR A 287 -5.47 -16.35 4.21
C TYR A 287 -4.44 -17.03 5.11
N ARG A 288 -4.64 -16.95 6.43
CA ARG A 288 -3.90 -17.75 7.43
C ARG A 288 -4.84 -18.20 8.55
N MET A 289 -4.82 -19.50 8.83
CA MET A 289 -5.53 -20.12 9.95
C MET A 289 -4.55 -20.34 11.10
N TYR A 290 -4.76 -19.69 12.23
CA TYR A 290 -3.85 -19.76 13.38
C TYR A 290 -4.18 -20.94 14.30
N ARG A 291 -3.41 -21.11 15.38
CA ARG A 291 -3.55 -22.22 16.33
C ARG A 291 -5.00 -22.37 16.82
N LYS A 292 -5.48 -23.62 16.83
CA LYS A 292 -6.80 -23.99 17.32
C LYS A 292 -6.92 -23.80 18.83
N THR A 293 -8.04 -23.22 19.27
CA THR A 293 -8.41 -23.16 20.69
C THR A 293 -8.50 -24.57 21.29
N LYS A 294 -8.12 -24.72 22.56
CA LYS A 294 -8.19 -26.02 23.27
C LYS A 294 -9.63 -26.45 23.56
N THR A 295 -10.53 -25.49 23.73
CA THR A 295 -11.92 -25.65 24.14
C THR A 295 -12.84 -26.09 23.00
N THR A 296 -12.71 -25.48 21.82
CA THR A 296 -13.60 -25.75 20.67
C THR A 296 -12.93 -26.55 19.54
N GLY A 297 -11.59 -26.61 19.51
CA GLY A 297 -10.85 -27.20 18.39
C GLY A 297 -10.89 -26.38 17.09
N PHE A 298 -11.47 -25.17 17.13
CA PHE A 298 -11.55 -24.23 16.02
C PHE A 298 -10.37 -23.23 16.05
N PRO A 299 -9.84 -22.77 14.90
CA PRO A 299 -8.80 -21.73 14.84
C PRO A 299 -9.15 -20.51 15.69
N SER A 300 -8.25 -20.09 16.59
CA SER A 300 -8.50 -18.92 17.46
C SER A 300 -8.51 -17.59 16.69
N VAL A 301 -7.67 -17.49 15.66
CA VAL A 301 -7.56 -16.32 14.77
C VAL A 301 -7.54 -16.79 13.32
N ILE A 302 -8.11 -15.98 12.43
CA ILE A 302 -8.12 -16.18 10.99
C ILE A 302 -7.78 -14.84 10.34
N THR A 303 -6.67 -14.78 9.60
CA THR A 303 -6.38 -13.65 8.71
C THR A 303 -6.96 -13.94 7.32
N ILE A 304 -7.68 -12.99 6.73
CA ILE A 304 -8.16 -13.03 5.34
C ILE A 304 -7.63 -11.81 4.59
N PHE A 305 -7.08 -12.01 3.39
CA PHE A 305 -6.44 -10.97 2.59
C PHE A 305 -6.95 -11.05 1.15
N SER A 306 -7.51 -9.96 0.63
CA SER A 306 -8.32 -9.98 -0.59
C SER A 306 -7.72 -9.25 -1.80
N ALA A 307 -6.47 -8.78 -1.69
CA ALA A 307 -5.67 -8.18 -2.76
C ALA A 307 -4.66 -9.20 -3.36
N PRO A 308 -4.89 -9.77 -4.56
CA PRO A 308 -3.98 -10.74 -5.17
C PRO A 308 -2.84 -10.05 -5.92
N ASN A 309 -1.67 -10.67 -6.00
CA ASN A 309 -0.45 -10.04 -6.56
C ASN A 309 -0.24 -8.61 -6.04
N TYR A 310 -0.30 -8.45 -4.72
CA TYR A 310 -0.22 -7.15 -4.06
C TYR A 310 1.02 -6.35 -4.51
N LEU A 311 0.84 -5.06 -4.73
CA LEU A 311 1.83 -4.12 -5.31
C LEU A 311 2.41 -4.56 -6.68
N ASP A 312 1.72 -5.40 -7.43
CA ASP A 312 2.20 -6.05 -8.66
C ASP A 312 3.45 -6.95 -8.51
N VAL A 313 3.90 -7.21 -7.28
CA VAL A 313 5.20 -7.82 -6.99
C VAL A 313 5.12 -9.01 -6.03
N TYR A 314 4.17 -9.02 -5.07
CA TYR A 314 4.08 -10.09 -4.07
C TYR A 314 3.71 -11.46 -4.65
N ASN A 315 3.07 -11.52 -5.83
CA ASN A 315 2.62 -12.74 -6.51
C ASN A 315 1.72 -13.67 -5.65
N ASN A 316 1.14 -13.15 -4.57
CA ASN A 316 0.25 -13.86 -3.67
C ASN A 316 -1.11 -14.14 -4.31
N LYS A 317 -1.82 -15.13 -3.76
CA LYS A 317 -3.26 -15.29 -3.95
C LYS A 317 -4.02 -14.33 -3.03
N ALA A 318 -5.23 -13.99 -3.44
CA ALA A 318 -6.24 -13.44 -2.55
C ALA A 318 -7.23 -14.54 -2.15
N ALA A 319 -8.00 -14.30 -1.08
CA ALA A 319 -9.14 -15.13 -0.74
C ALA A 319 -10.31 -14.33 -0.16
N VAL A 320 -11.48 -14.96 -0.19
CA VAL A 320 -12.66 -14.58 0.63
C VAL A 320 -13.13 -15.77 1.45
N LEU A 321 -13.69 -15.49 2.62
CA LEU A 321 -14.24 -16.48 3.54
C LEU A 321 -15.76 -16.52 3.38
N LYS A 322 -16.29 -17.60 2.82
CA LYS A 322 -17.73 -17.85 2.72
C LYS A 322 -18.20 -18.70 3.91
N TYR A 323 -19.09 -18.17 4.73
CA TYR A 323 -19.67 -18.87 5.87
C TYR A 323 -21.15 -19.11 5.64
N GLU A 324 -21.55 -20.37 5.49
CA GLU A 324 -22.90 -20.81 5.13
C GLU A 324 -23.13 -22.24 5.66
N ASN A 325 -24.35 -22.56 6.12
CA ASN A 325 -24.72 -23.89 6.64
C ASN A 325 -23.76 -24.42 7.73
N ASN A 326 -23.28 -23.53 8.61
CA ASN A 326 -22.23 -23.79 9.61
C ASN A 326 -20.86 -24.25 9.06
N VAL A 327 -20.66 -24.17 7.74
CA VAL A 327 -19.40 -24.49 7.07
C VAL A 327 -18.67 -23.21 6.67
N MET A 328 -17.38 -23.14 7.01
CA MET A 328 -16.47 -22.08 6.58
C MET A 328 -15.67 -22.56 5.37
N ASN A 329 -15.85 -21.90 4.23
CA ASN A 329 -15.24 -22.26 2.96
C ASN A 329 -14.41 -21.08 2.44
N ILE A 330 -13.11 -21.28 2.27
CA ILE A 330 -12.21 -20.25 1.73
C ILE A 330 -12.16 -20.38 0.22
N ARG A 331 -12.47 -19.30 -0.49
CA ARG A 331 -12.38 -19.21 -1.94
C ARG A 331 -11.21 -18.33 -2.33
N GLN A 332 -10.14 -18.96 -2.80
CA GLN A 332 -8.96 -18.28 -3.32
C GLN A 332 -9.17 -17.81 -4.78
N PHE A 333 -8.51 -16.72 -5.16
CA PHE A 333 -8.44 -16.23 -6.53
C PHE A 333 -7.07 -15.59 -6.82
N ASN A 334 -6.73 -15.49 -8.11
CA ASN A 334 -5.51 -14.84 -8.60
C ASN A 334 -5.84 -13.42 -9.11
N CYS A 335 -4.80 -12.64 -9.44
CA CYS A 335 -4.94 -11.30 -9.96
C CYS A 335 -5.55 -11.22 -11.37
N THR A 336 -6.06 -10.03 -11.67
CA THR A 336 -6.72 -9.64 -12.91
C THR A 336 -5.93 -8.51 -13.56
N PRO A 337 -5.65 -8.53 -14.88
CA PRO A 337 -4.98 -7.43 -15.54
C PRO A 337 -5.73 -6.11 -15.37
N HIS A 338 -4.99 -5.04 -15.02
CA HIS A 338 -5.49 -3.68 -14.93
C HIS A 338 -4.67 -2.74 -15.84
N PRO A 339 -5.19 -1.53 -16.15
CA PRO A 339 -4.44 -0.49 -16.83
C PRO A 339 -3.18 -0.09 -16.05
N TYR A 340 -2.15 0.31 -16.79
CA TYR A 340 -0.90 0.80 -16.23
C TYR A 340 -0.99 2.30 -15.97
N TRP A 341 -0.60 2.72 -14.76
CA TRP A 341 -0.41 4.12 -14.39
C TRP A 341 1.05 4.38 -14.03
N LEU A 342 1.56 5.53 -14.49
CA LEU A 342 2.87 6.01 -14.06
C LEU A 342 2.83 6.41 -12.57
N PRO A 343 3.99 6.41 -11.89
CA PRO A 343 4.05 6.58 -10.44
C PRO A 343 3.44 7.91 -10.01
N ASN A 344 2.63 7.89 -8.94
CA ASN A 344 1.93 9.06 -8.42
C ASN A 344 1.07 9.81 -9.46
N PHE A 345 0.50 9.08 -10.43
CA PHE A 345 -0.34 9.63 -11.52
C PHE A 345 0.38 10.68 -12.40
N MET A 346 1.70 10.56 -12.54
CA MET A 346 2.52 11.45 -13.37
C MET A 346 2.14 11.32 -14.85
N ASP A 347 2.02 12.45 -15.55
CA ASP A 347 1.79 12.44 -16.99
C ASP A 347 3.09 12.15 -17.78
N VAL A 348 2.92 11.66 -19.01
CA VAL A 348 4.05 11.25 -19.87
C VAL A 348 4.99 12.39 -20.26
N PHE A 349 4.56 13.66 -20.24
CA PHE A 349 5.45 14.80 -20.49
C PHE A 349 6.28 15.11 -19.24
N THR A 350 5.68 15.19 -18.07
CA THR A 350 6.42 15.38 -16.80
C THR A 350 7.45 14.27 -16.59
N TRP A 351 7.11 13.02 -16.96
CA TRP A 351 8.03 11.88 -16.91
C TRP A 351 9.17 11.96 -17.95
N SER A 352 8.86 12.25 -19.22
CA SER A 352 9.84 12.14 -20.32
C SER A 352 10.62 13.42 -20.63
N LEU A 353 10.13 14.61 -20.30
CA LEU A 353 10.83 15.87 -20.59
C LEU A 353 12.25 15.95 -19.97
N PRO A 354 12.52 15.47 -18.74
CA PRO A 354 13.88 15.38 -18.21
C PRO A 354 14.80 14.51 -19.07
N PHE A 355 14.33 13.32 -19.50
CA PHE A 355 15.05 12.42 -20.40
C PHE A 355 15.36 13.10 -21.74
N VAL A 356 14.36 13.71 -22.36
CA VAL A 356 14.51 14.39 -23.66
C VAL A 356 15.49 15.56 -23.57
N GLY A 357 15.38 16.37 -22.51
CA GLY A 357 16.31 17.47 -22.24
C GLY A 357 17.76 16.99 -22.10
N GLU A 358 17.99 15.89 -21.37
CA GLU A 358 19.32 15.28 -21.29
C GLU A 358 19.79 14.79 -22.65
N LYS A 359 19.01 13.98 -23.38
CA LYS A 359 19.51 13.35 -24.61
C LYS A 359 19.74 14.31 -25.76
N ILE A 360 19.01 15.42 -25.82
CA ILE A 360 19.36 16.55 -26.70
C ILE A 360 20.66 17.23 -26.24
N THR A 361 20.89 17.38 -24.93
CA THR A 361 22.13 17.95 -24.39
C THR A 361 23.35 17.05 -24.63
N ASP A 362 23.23 15.74 -24.38
CA ASP A 362 24.25 14.72 -24.70
C ASP A 362 24.59 14.75 -26.20
N MET A 363 23.58 14.79 -27.07
CA MET A 363 23.77 14.86 -28.53
C MET A 363 24.50 16.13 -28.95
N LEU A 364 24.09 17.30 -28.43
CA LEU A 364 24.73 18.58 -28.73
C LEU A 364 26.17 18.63 -28.19
N LEU A 365 26.43 18.08 -27.00
CA LEU A 365 27.79 17.94 -26.46
C LEU A 365 28.63 17.00 -27.34
N GLY A 366 28.05 15.90 -27.80
CA GLY A 366 28.67 14.97 -28.75
C GLY A 366 29.09 15.67 -30.03
N ILE A 367 28.19 16.46 -30.63
CA ILE A 367 28.46 17.27 -31.83
C ILE A 367 29.57 18.30 -31.57
N LEU A 368 29.51 19.03 -30.45
CA LEU A 368 30.52 20.03 -30.09
C LEU A 368 31.90 19.43 -29.82
N ASN A 369 31.97 18.16 -29.40
CA ASN A 369 33.21 17.41 -29.21
C ASN A 369 33.80 16.85 -30.52
N ILE A 370 33.08 16.93 -31.66
CA ILE A 370 33.63 16.58 -32.98
C ILE A 370 34.66 17.64 -33.42
N CYS A 371 34.43 18.92 -33.07
CA CYS A 371 35.38 19.99 -33.34
C CYS A 371 36.69 19.76 -32.56
N THR A 372 37.76 19.49 -33.30
CA THR A 372 39.10 19.33 -32.74
C THR A 372 39.60 20.64 -32.14
N LYS A 373 40.62 20.57 -31.26
CA LYS A 373 41.29 21.80 -30.78
C LYS A 373 41.90 22.56 -31.95
N GLU A 374 42.37 21.84 -32.96
CA GLU A 374 42.98 22.34 -34.17
C GLU A 374 41.95 23.12 -35.02
N GLU A 375 40.74 22.61 -35.26
CA GLU A 375 39.67 23.34 -35.99
C GLU A 375 39.14 24.56 -35.22
N LEU A 376 39.12 24.52 -33.88
CA LEU A 376 38.78 25.67 -33.03
C LEU A 376 39.90 26.73 -32.92
N MET A 377 41.12 26.39 -33.38
CA MET A 377 42.31 27.26 -33.41
C MET A 377 42.73 27.62 -34.84
N ALA A 378 42.18 26.96 -35.85
CA ALA A 378 42.35 27.26 -37.26
C ALA A 378 41.60 28.56 -37.59
N ASP A 379 42.28 29.68 -37.36
CA ASP A 379 41.92 30.94 -37.99
C ASP A 379 42.13 30.79 -39.52
N GLU A 380 41.10 30.34 -40.24
CA GLU A 380 40.92 30.70 -41.65
C GLU A 380 40.65 32.22 -41.67
N PRO A 381 41.56 33.06 -42.17
CA PRO A 381 41.40 34.50 -42.12
C PRO A 381 40.41 34.93 -43.21
N LEU A 382 39.13 35.01 -42.85
CA LEU A 382 38.22 35.91 -43.54
C LEU A 382 38.79 37.33 -43.41
N GLU A 383 39.14 37.94 -44.54
CA GLU A 383 39.81 39.24 -44.60
C GLU A 383 38.97 40.36 -43.98
N GLU A 384 39.22 40.71 -42.71
CA GLU A 384 38.68 41.94 -42.12
C GLU A 384 39.76 42.87 -41.54
N LYS A 385 39.54 44.17 -41.78
CA LYS A 385 40.50 45.26 -41.59
C LYS A 385 40.71 45.62 -40.11
N PRO A 386 41.87 46.22 -39.75
CA PRO A 386 42.29 46.29 -38.35
C PRO A 386 41.66 47.43 -37.56
N THR A 387 40.90 47.10 -36.49
CA THR A 387 40.61 47.99 -35.33
C THR A 387 40.59 47.13 -34.03
N PRO A 388 40.44 47.68 -32.80
CA PRO A 388 41.52 47.57 -31.81
C PRO A 388 41.38 46.39 -30.83
N LYS A 389 42.52 46.03 -30.23
CA LYS A 389 42.68 44.89 -29.33
C LYS A 389 41.96 45.07 -27.98
N LEU A 390 40.92 44.30 -27.73
CA LEU A 390 40.69 43.62 -26.44
C LEU A 390 39.75 42.39 -26.63
N ASP A 391 39.91 41.38 -25.77
CA ASP A 391 38.94 40.31 -25.50
C ASP A 391 38.62 39.23 -26.57
N SER A 392 39.25 39.19 -27.76
CA SER A 392 39.01 38.08 -28.72
C SER A 392 39.51 36.70 -28.22
N GLU A 393 40.79 36.59 -27.85
CA GLU A 393 41.32 35.34 -27.28
C GLU A 393 40.70 35.02 -25.92
N GLN A 394 40.45 36.03 -25.09
CA GLN A 394 39.80 35.85 -23.80
C GLN A 394 38.37 35.33 -23.98
N ARG A 395 37.60 35.80 -24.98
CA ARG A 395 36.33 35.17 -25.39
C ARG A 395 36.51 33.72 -25.86
N LYS A 396 37.50 33.41 -26.70
CA LYS A 396 37.79 32.01 -27.12
C LYS A 396 38.06 31.13 -25.88
N ILE A 397 38.83 31.60 -24.91
CA ILE A 397 39.12 30.89 -23.64
C ILE A 397 37.87 30.77 -22.74
N ILE A 398 37.07 31.82 -22.63
CA ILE A 398 35.80 31.82 -21.86
C ILE A 398 34.81 30.81 -22.46
N ILE A 399 34.68 30.76 -23.79
CA ILE A 399 33.82 29.80 -24.50
C ILE A 399 34.32 28.36 -24.26
N LYS A 400 35.63 28.11 -24.42
CA LYS A 400 36.26 26.82 -24.15
C LYS A 400 36.04 26.35 -22.70
N ASN A 401 36.19 27.24 -21.72
CA ASN A 401 35.93 26.94 -20.31
C ASN A 401 34.44 26.71 -20.04
N LYS A 402 33.53 27.43 -20.72
CA LYS A 402 32.08 27.17 -20.66
C LYS A 402 31.72 25.79 -21.22
N VAL A 403 32.26 25.39 -22.37
CA VAL A 403 32.04 24.06 -22.97
C VAL A 403 32.56 22.95 -22.04
N LEU A 404 33.77 23.10 -21.48
CA LEU A 404 34.33 22.14 -20.52
C LEU A 404 33.54 22.07 -19.20
N ALA A 405 33.00 23.20 -18.72
CA ALA A 405 32.12 23.23 -17.55
C ALA A 405 30.77 22.54 -17.83
N VAL A 406 30.17 22.79 -19.00
CA VAL A 406 28.94 22.11 -19.45
C VAL A 406 29.18 20.59 -19.57
N GLY A 407 30.31 20.14 -20.13
CA GLY A 407 30.66 18.72 -20.22
C GLY A 407 31.02 18.03 -18.89
N ARG A 408 31.22 18.79 -17.80
CA ARG A 408 31.29 18.26 -16.42
C ARG A 408 29.93 18.26 -15.75
N MET A 409 29.15 19.33 -15.91
CA MET A 409 27.78 19.41 -15.40
C MET A 409 26.89 18.33 -16.03
N ALA A 410 26.96 18.11 -17.35
CA ALA A 410 26.22 17.06 -18.05
C ALA A 410 26.48 15.68 -17.41
N ARG A 411 27.75 15.29 -17.21
CA ARG A 411 28.08 14.02 -16.54
C ARG A 411 27.53 13.92 -15.11
N ALA A 412 27.54 15.02 -14.34
CA ALA A 412 26.91 15.03 -13.02
C ALA A 412 25.38 14.92 -13.11
N PHE A 413 24.73 15.56 -14.09
CA PHE A 413 23.30 15.43 -14.34
C PHE A 413 22.90 14.01 -14.79
N ASN A 414 23.69 13.36 -15.64
CA ASN A 414 23.42 11.98 -16.07
C ASN A 414 23.41 11.02 -14.88
N THR A 415 24.41 11.10 -13.98
CA THR A 415 24.41 10.30 -12.74
C THR A 415 23.23 10.67 -11.83
N LEU A 416 22.94 11.97 -11.64
CA LEU A 416 21.78 12.41 -10.85
C LEU A 416 20.43 11.95 -11.44
N ARG A 417 20.33 11.75 -12.77
CA ARG A 417 19.12 11.26 -13.44
C ARG A 417 19.02 9.74 -13.45
N GLU A 418 20.11 9.00 -13.66
CA GLU A 418 20.12 7.53 -13.47
C GLU A 418 19.71 7.18 -12.04
N GLU A 419 20.26 7.89 -11.05
CA GLU A 419 19.77 7.82 -9.67
C GLU A 419 18.30 8.23 -9.58
N SER A 420 17.87 9.36 -10.15
CA SER A 420 16.47 9.82 -10.08
C SER A 420 15.44 8.90 -10.76
N GLU A 421 15.80 8.19 -11.82
CA GLU A 421 14.92 7.26 -12.55
C GLU A 421 14.82 5.93 -11.81
N ASN A 422 15.95 5.40 -11.34
CA ASN A 422 15.94 4.28 -10.40
C ASN A 422 15.12 4.63 -9.15
N ILE A 423 15.29 5.84 -8.60
CA ILE A 423 14.48 6.35 -7.47
C ILE A 423 12.99 6.40 -7.83
N ALA A 424 12.62 6.90 -9.01
CA ALA A 424 11.21 7.03 -9.40
C ALA A 424 10.53 5.67 -9.56
N GLU A 425 11.20 4.68 -10.14
CA GLU A 425 10.67 3.31 -10.28
C GLU A 425 10.69 2.56 -8.93
N LEU A 426 11.70 2.76 -8.09
CA LEU A 426 11.72 2.31 -6.70
C LEU A 426 10.53 2.86 -5.90
N LYS A 427 10.27 4.16 -5.98
CA LYS A 427 9.13 4.82 -5.34
C LYS A 427 7.79 4.33 -5.87
N ALA A 428 7.73 3.89 -7.13
CA ALA A 428 6.54 3.27 -7.71
C ALA A 428 6.23 1.92 -7.06
N ILE A 429 7.22 1.03 -7.04
CA ILE A 429 7.11 -0.33 -6.50
C ILE A 429 6.78 -0.29 -5.00
N MET A 430 7.38 0.66 -4.27
CA MET A 430 7.20 0.81 -2.83
C MET A 430 6.02 1.72 -2.45
N GLY A 431 5.45 2.48 -3.38
CA GLY A 431 4.34 3.41 -3.12
C GLY A 431 4.66 4.63 -2.24
N VAL A 432 5.95 5.00 -2.06
CA VAL A 432 6.38 6.02 -1.08
C VAL A 432 7.20 7.18 -1.66
N ASN A 433 7.19 8.30 -0.95
CA ASN A 433 7.89 9.52 -1.33
C ASN A 433 9.39 9.56 -0.94
N ALA A 434 9.88 8.62 -0.13
CA ALA A 434 11.27 8.49 0.31
C ALA A 434 11.69 7.01 0.30
N LEU A 435 12.99 6.72 0.14
CA LEU A 435 13.50 5.34 0.01
C LEU A 435 14.38 4.96 1.20
N PRO A 436 14.34 3.69 1.65
CA PRO A 436 15.27 3.17 2.65
C PRO A 436 16.74 3.28 2.20
N ALA A 437 17.63 3.48 3.17
CA ALA A 437 19.05 3.65 2.91
C ALA A 437 19.69 2.31 2.46
N GLY A 438 20.06 2.22 1.18
CA GLY A 438 20.82 1.09 0.62
C GLY A 438 20.26 0.54 -0.71
N THR A 439 18.99 0.78 -1.02
CA THR A 439 18.30 0.15 -2.17
C THR A 439 18.71 0.71 -3.54
N LEU A 440 19.32 1.91 -3.56
CA LEU A 440 19.81 2.59 -4.77
C LEU A 440 20.81 1.76 -5.59
N ALA A 441 21.65 0.96 -4.92
CA ALA A 441 22.76 0.25 -5.56
C ALA A 441 22.34 -0.89 -6.51
N LEU A 442 21.06 -1.27 -6.56
CA LEU A 442 20.57 -2.41 -7.34
C LEU A 442 19.90 -2.03 -8.67
N GLY A 443 19.41 -0.79 -8.80
CA GLY A 443 18.62 -0.35 -9.95
C GLY A 443 17.28 -1.09 -10.13
N ALA A 444 16.39 -0.55 -10.95
CA ALA A 444 15.01 -1.05 -11.00
C ALA A 444 14.85 -2.44 -11.65
N GLU A 445 15.60 -2.74 -12.72
CA GLU A 445 15.68 -4.10 -13.28
C GLU A 445 16.32 -5.10 -12.31
N GLY A 446 17.28 -4.65 -11.49
CA GLY A 446 17.91 -5.49 -10.47
C GLY A 446 16.91 -5.90 -9.39
N ILE A 447 16.01 -5.00 -8.99
CA ILE A 447 14.98 -5.26 -7.99
C ILE A 447 13.87 -6.16 -8.53
N LYS A 448 13.40 -5.94 -9.77
CA LYS A 448 12.47 -6.87 -10.45
C LYS A 448 13.05 -8.28 -10.64
N LYS A 449 14.38 -8.43 -10.65
CA LYS A 449 15.07 -9.74 -10.65
C LYS A 449 15.41 -10.26 -9.25
N ALA A 450 15.43 -9.41 -8.22
CA ALA A 450 15.79 -9.76 -6.84
C ALA A 450 14.58 -9.99 -5.92
N ILE A 451 13.39 -9.53 -6.29
CA ILE A 451 12.14 -9.88 -5.61
C ILE A 451 11.40 -10.90 -6.49
N GLN A 452 11.61 -12.19 -6.20
CA GLN A 452 10.94 -13.29 -6.90
C GLN A 452 9.96 -14.05 -5.99
N THR A 453 10.04 -13.82 -4.68
CA THR A 453 9.26 -14.52 -3.67
C THR A 453 8.44 -13.56 -2.80
N PHE A 454 7.34 -14.07 -2.25
CA PHE A 454 6.47 -13.37 -1.33
C PHE A 454 7.22 -12.76 -0.13
N GLU A 455 8.17 -13.50 0.45
CA GLU A 455 8.95 -13.04 1.61
C GLU A 455 9.96 -11.92 1.26
N GLU A 456 10.53 -11.94 0.04
CA GLU A 456 11.38 -10.84 -0.44
C GLU A 456 10.55 -9.57 -0.66
N ALA A 457 9.34 -9.70 -1.22
CA ALA A 457 8.42 -8.58 -1.42
C ALA A 457 7.99 -7.99 -0.06
N LYS A 458 7.52 -8.84 0.86
CA LYS A 458 7.13 -8.47 2.23
C LYS A 458 8.26 -7.78 3.00
N LYS A 459 9.51 -8.23 2.81
CA LYS A 459 10.68 -7.61 3.44
C LYS A 459 11.03 -6.26 2.81
N ALA A 460 10.93 -6.13 1.49
CA ALA A 460 11.16 -4.86 0.80
C ALA A 460 10.11 -3.79 1.17
N ASP A 461 8.89 -4.23 1.48
CA ASP A 461 7.76 -3.38 1.82
C ASP A 461 7.61 -3.04 3.32
N GLN A 462 8.44 -3.64 4.19
CA GLN A 462 8.27 -3.61 5.65
C GLN A 462 8.19 -2.18 6.24
N ASP A 463 8.86 -1.19 5.64
CA ASP A 463 8.79 0.20 6.10
C ASP A 463 7.49 0.92 5.70
N ASN A 464 6.77 0.41 4.69
CA ASN A 464 5.47 0.94 4.25
C ASN A 464 4.32 0.33 5.06
N GLU A 465 4.54 -0.83 5.66
CA GLU A 465 3.63 -1.47 6.61
C GLU A 465 3.62 -0.78 7.99
N ARG A 466 4.42 0.28 8.18
CA ARG A 466 4.51 1.10 9.40
C ARG A 466 3.52 2.26 9.41
N LEU A 467 3.14 2.68 10.62
CA LEU A 467 2.54 3.99 10.84
C LEU A 467 3.55 5.08 10.39
N PRO A 468 3.20 5.95 9.41
CA PRO A 468 4.11 7.02 8.98
C PRO A 468 4.47 7.97 10.12
N PRO A 469 5.64 8.64 10.08
CA PRO A 469 6.03 9.58 11.12
C PRO A 469 5.06 10.77 11.20
N MET A 470 4.57 11.08 12.40
CA MET A 470 3.79 12.29 12.67
C MET A 470 4.63 13.53 12.32
N GLY A 471 4.10 14.42 11.47
CA GLY A 471 4.85 15.47 10.76
C GLY A 471 5.70 16.42 11.61
N GLY A 472 6.91 15.98 11.96
CA GLY A 472 7.93 16.73 12.69
C GLY A 472 8.89 17.50 11.78
N ASN A 473 8.40 18.54 11.11
CA ASN A 473 9.22 19.57 10.45
C ASN A 473 10.27 19.09 9.40
N GLU A 474 9.90 18.12 8.56
CA GLU A 474 10.71 17.72 7.38
C GLU A 474 10.78 18.80 6.27
N HIS A 475 10.12 19.94 6.42
CA HIS A 475 10.41 21.13 5.60
C HIS A 475 11.79 21.77 5.91
N SER A 476 12.52 21.29 6.92
CA SER A 476 13.88 21.74 7.25
C SER A 476 14.97 21.18 6.34
N THR A 477 14.84 19.95 5.82
CA THR A 477 15.86 19.29 4.97
C THR A 477 15.94 19.92 3.57
N GLY A 478 14.79 20.22 2.96
CA GLY A 478 14.71 20.99 1.72
C GLY A 478 15.21 22.44 1.85
N SER A 479 15.12 23.03 3.05
CA SER A 479 15.62 24.39 3.33
C SER A 479 17.15 24.43 3.43
N LEU A 480 17.76 23.44 4.07
CA LEU A 480 19.22 23.30 4.15
C LEU A 480 19.85 23.07 2.77
N GLY A 481 19.31 22.14 1.97
CA GLY A 481 19.76 21.94 0.58
C GLY A 481 19.62 23.20 -0.28
N ARG A 482 18.51 23.94 -0.16
CA ARG A 482 18.26 25.17 -0.93
C ARG A 482 19.07 26.38 -0.44
N LYS A 483 19.47 26.41 0.84
CA LYS A 483 20.44 27.39 1.37
C LYS A 483 21.87 27.05 0.94
N GLN A 484 22.30 25.80 1.07
CA GLN A 484 23.63 25.35 0.62
C GLN A 484 23.80 25.50 -0.90
N ALA A 485 22.78 25.20 -1.71
CA ALA A 485 22.81 25.46 -3.15
C ALA A 485 22.89 26.97 -3.48
N LYS A 486 22.20 27.84 -2.72
CA LYS A 486 22.29 29.30 -2.88
C LYS A 486 23.64 29.88 -2.39
N GLU A 487 24.24 29.30 -1.35
CA GLU A 487 25.59 29.66 -0.89
C GLU A 487 26.68 29.15 -1.82
N ALA A 488 26.55 27.94 -2.38
CA ALA A 488 27.45 27.42 -3.41
C ALA A 488 27.37 28.27 -4.69
N ALA A 489 26.16 28.65 -5.12
CA ALA A 489 25.97 29.59 -6.23
C ALA A 489 26.58 30.97 -5.95
N ARG A 490 26.45 31.51 -4.72
CA ARG A 490 27.09 32.78 -4.31
C ARG A 490 28.61 32.68 -4.19
N LYS A 491 29.16 31.56 -3.74
CA LYS A 491 30.62 31.32 -3.71
C LYS A 491 31.20 31.22 -5.12
N ASN A 492 30.48 30.56 -6.05
CA ASN A 492 30.88 30.52 -7.46
C ASN A 492 30.70 31.85 -8.20
N SER A 493 29.77 32.73 -7.80
CA SER A 493 29.66 34.08 -8.39
C SER A 493 30.74 35.04 -7.90
N ASN A 494 31.18 34.92 -6.65
CA ASN A 494 32.15 35.85 -6.06
C ASN A 494 33.62 35.48 -6.37
N ALA A 495 33.88 34.32 -6.97
CA ALA A 495 35.21 33.89 -7.40
C ALA A 495 35.65 34.48 -8.76
N SER A 496 34.86 35.38 -9.37
CA SER A 496 35.17 36.00 -10.68
C SER A 496 35.61 37.46 -10.61
N THR A 497 35.93 37.99 -9.43
CA THR A 497 36.47 39.35 -9.24
C THR A 497 37.55 39.34 -8.18
N LEU A 498 38.72 39.92 -8.52
CA LEU A 498 39.98 40.06 -7.76
C LEU A 498 41.05 39.00 -8.09
N GLU A 499 41.86 39.28 -9.12
CA GLU A 499 43.31 39.07 -9.07
C GLU A 499 43.99 39.92 -10.15
N ASN A 500 44.74 40.94 -9.74
CA ASN A 500 45.67 41.69 -10.59
C ASN A 500 46.68 42.46 -9.71
N GLU A 501 47.70 41.77 -9.18
CA GLU A 501 49.01 42.37 -8.90
C GLU A 501 50.13 41.33 -8.65
N SER A 502 51.37 41.81 -8.67
CA SER A 502 52.60 41.06 -9.01
C SER A 502 53.34 40.41 -7.82
N PRO A 503 54.31 39.49 -8.04
CA PRO A 503 54.85 38.62 -6.99
C PRO A 503 56.18 39.09 -6.36
N PRO A 504 56.57 38.52 -5.20
CA PRO A 504 57.98 38.44 -4.82
C PRO A 504 58.51 37.03 -4.46
N LYS A 505 59.84 36.97 -4.44
CA LYS A 505 60.77 35.82 -4.40
C LYS A 505 60.77 35.00 -3.09
N SER A 506 61.25 33.77 -3.19
CA SER A 506 61.78 32.90 -2.12
C SER A 506 63.26 33.21 -1.78
N PRO A 507 63.96 32.52 -0.84
CA PRO A 507 63.53 31.63 0.28
C PRO A 507 64.18 31.95 1.66
N SER A 508 63.67 31.38 2.77
CA SER A 508 64.49 31.01 3.96
C SER A 508 63.75 30.11 4.98
N THR A 509 64.52 29.32 5.73
CA THR A 509 64.17 28.46 6.89
C THR A 509 64.95 28.95 8.14
N PRO A 510 64.89 28.37 9.37
CA PRO A 510 63.95 27.41 10.03
C PRO A 510 63.54 27.79 11.51
N VAL A 511 63.01 26.78 12.25
CA VAL A 511 63.09 26.47 13.74
C VAL A 511 61.96 26.90 14.73
N SER A 512 61.50 25.91 15.54
CA SER A 512 60.98 25.95 16.95
C SER A 512 59.64 26.65 17.29
N GLN A 513 58.81 26.24 18.28
CA GLN A 513 58.86 25.14 19.29
C GLN A 513 57.46 24.83 19.91
N VAL A 514 57.16 23.53 20.17
CA VAL A 514 56.55 22.93 21.41
C VAL A 514 55.08 23.19 21.89
N SER A 515 54.45 22.09 22.37
CA SER A 515 53.33 21.98 23.38
C SER A 515 51.86 22.17 22.89
N THR A 516 50.85 21.35 23.23
CA THR A 516 50.73 20.04 23.95
C THR A 516 49.41 19.30 23.57
N PHE A 517 49.26 18.03 23.98
CA PHE A 517 48.17 17.11 23.62
C PHE A 517 46.89 17.14 24.51
N ALA A 518 45.72 17.10 23.85
CA ALA A 518 44.63 16.10 24.01
C ALA A 518 43.73 16.09 25.30
N PRO A 519 42.82 15.09 25.51
CA PRO A 519 41.38 15.24 25.21
C PRO A 519 40.44 14.87 26.40
N PRO A 520 39.11 14.81 26.22
CA PRO A 520 38.24 14.14 27.21
C PRO A 520 37.17 13.16 26.66
N SER A 521 37.00 12.06 27.39
CA SER A 521 35.80 11.19 27.53
C SER A 521 36.12 10.11 28.60
N PRO A 522 35.15 9.37 29.17
CA PRO A 522 33.98 9.81 29.96
C PRO A 522 33.92 9.09 31.35
N ALA A 523 32.91 9.37 32.21
CA ALA A 523 32.14 8.39 33.04
C ALA A 523 31.56 8.89 34.40
N SER A 524 30.40 8.31 34.76
CA SER A 524 29.90 7.85 36.09
C SER A 524 29.82 8.75 37.35
N SER A 525 28.57 9.00 37.79
CA SER A 525 27.97 8.85 39.14
C SER A 525 28.78 8.96 40.45
N VAL A 526 28.23 9.68 41.46
CA VAL A 526 27.81 9.16 42.81
C VAL A 526 27.18 10.30 43.67
N SER A 527 26.43 9.92 44.72
CA SER A 527 25.51 10.68 45.60
C SER A 527 26.11 11.63 46.66
N SER A 528 25.31 12.57 47.22
CA SER A 528 24.93 12.57 48.66
C SER A 528 23.99 13.70 49.16
N SER A 529 22.96 13.27 49.92
CA SER A 529 22.21 13.86 51.06
C SER A 529 22.12 15.37 51.40
N ILE A 530 20.87 15.83 51.66
CA ILE A 530 20.35 16.55 52.87
C ILE A 530 18.83 16.85 52.66
N GLY A 531 17.90 16.90 53.64
CA GLY A 531 17.93 16.48 55.06
C GLY A 531 16.89 17.20 55.96
N GLY A 532 15.76 16.59 56.37
CA GLY A 532 14.73 17.20 57.24
C GLY A 532 13.59 16.28 57.71
N ARG A 533 13.12 16.40 58.96
CA ARG A 533 12.23 15.45 59.69
C ARG A 533 10.80 15.99 59.96
N ARG A 534 9.78 15.11 60.06
CA ARG A 534 9.08 14.77 61.35
C ARG A 534 8.02 13.65 61.23
N SER A 535 7.76 13.01 62.38
CA SER A 535 6.99 11.78 62.66
C SER A 535 5.48 12.04 62.92
N ALA A 536 4.57 11.10 63.26
CA ALA A 536 4.67 9.71 63.78
C ALA A 536 3.39 8.86 63.53
N GLU A 537 3.45 7.56 63.86
CA GLU A 537 2.35 6.57 63.85
C GLU A 537 1.39 6.68 65.05
N VAL A 538 0.24 5.97 65.00
CA VAL A 538 -0.17 4.89 65.96
C VAL A 538 -1.58 4.33 65.58
N THR A 539 -1.77 3.01 65.73
CA THR A 539 -3.01 2.22 65.49
C THR A 539 -3.64 1.76 66.83
N PRO A 540 -4.61 0.81 66.96
CA PRO A 540 -5.60 0.20 66.05
C PRO A 540 -7.05 0.07 66.66
N ALA A 541 -7.95 -0.63 65.93
CA ALA A 541 -8.89 -1.68 66.42
C ALA A 541 -10.41 -1.42 66.65
N SER A 542 -11.16 -2.47 66.24
CA SER A 542 -12.37 -3.08 66.85
C SER A 542 -13.74 -3.03 66.11
N LEU A 543 -14.31 -4.23 65.95
CA LEU A 543 -15.66 -4.63 65.50
C LEU A 543 -16.58 -4.80 66.73
N PRO A 544 -17.93 -4.81 66.61
CA PRO A 544 -18.64 -6.12 66.58
C PRO A 544 -20.08 -6.21 65.98
N LYS A 545 -20.36 -7.34 65.31
CA LYS A 545 -21.59 -8.21 65.42
C LYS A 545 -22.98 -7.61 65.00
N ARG A 546 -24.03 -8.39 64.63
CA ARG A 546 -24.31 -9.85 64.57
C ARG A 546 -25.53 -10.18 63.66
N GLY A 547 -25.63 -11.45 63.21
CA GLY A 547 -26.86 -12.11 62.74
C GLY A 547 -26.99 -12.24 61.21
N GLY A 548 -27.29 -13.38 60.59
CA GLY A 548 -27.45 -14.75 61.10
C GLY A 548 -28.70 -15.46 60.57
N ASP A 549 -28.55 -16.38 59.60
CA ASP A 549 -28.95 -17.79 59.76
C ASP A 549 -28.72 -18.64 58.49
N ASN A 550 -28.57 -19.96 58.70
CA ASN A 550 -28.26 -20.99 57.70
C ASN A 550 -29.52 -21.65 57.13
N ALA A 551 -29.43 -22.15 55.89
CA ALA A 551 -30.05 -23.43 55.52
C ALA A 551 -29.27 -24.11 54.38
N GLN A 552 -28.90 -25.38 54.57
CA GLN A 552 -28.27 -26.23 53.56
C GLN A 552 -29.34 -27.06 52.82
N SER A 553 -29.15 -27.34 51.53
CA SER A 553 -29.49 -28.66 50.96
C SER A 553 -28.75 -28.90 49.63
N SER A 554 -28.44 -30.16 49.37
CA SER A 554 -27.50 -30.65 48.35
C SER A 554 -28.22 -31.03 47.02
N PRO A 555 -27.50 -31.31 45.91
CA PRO A 555 -28.09 -31.36 44.57
C PRO A 555 -28.72 -32.71 44.20
N VAL A 556 -29.68 -32.67 43.26
CA VAL A 556 -30.36 -33.85 42.69
C VAL A 556 -29.77 -34.20 41.31
N PRO A 557 -29.43 -35.47 41.02
CA PRO A 557 -28.86 -35.91 39.74
C PRO A 557 -29.92 -36.17 38.64
N PRO A 558 -29.53 -36.27 37.36
CA PRO A 558 -30.47 -36.33 36.24
C PRO A 558 -31.13 -37.70 36.05
N ALA A 559 -32.40 -37.69 35.62
CA ALA A 559 -33.15 -38.90 35.28
C ALA A 559 -32.70 -39.50 33.93
N ARG A 560 -32.47 -40.82 33.94
CA ARG A 560 -32.36 -41.62 32.70
C ARG A 560 -33.77 -41.95 32.20
N TYR A 561 -33.99 -41.86 30.88
CA TYR A 561 -35.03 -42.63 30.20
C TYR A 561 -34.39 -43.42 29.06
N SER A 562 -34.73 -44.71 29.01
CA SER A 562 -34.34 -45.66 27.97
C SER A 562 -35.17 -45.45 26.70
N GLY A 563 -34.58 -45.77 25.53
CA GLY A 563 -35.27 -45.71 24.24
C GLY A 563 -36.34 -46.78 24.03
N PRO A 564 -36.78 -46.95 22.78
CA PRO A 564 -36.35 -48.17 22.10
C PRO A 564 -35.71 -47.94 20.73
N GLU A 565 -35.03 -48.99 20.26
CA GLU A 565 -34.38 -49.10 18.96
C GLU A 565 -35.41 -49.19 17.81
N SER A 566 -35.05 -48.71 16.62
CA SER A 566 -35.65 -49.21 15.38
C SER A 566 -34.59 -49.31 14.29
N GLN A 567 -34.65 -50.40 13.52
CA GLN A 567 -33.57 -50.90 12.68
C GLN A 567 -33.47 -50.13 11.35
N GLY A 568 -32.26 -50.07 10.79
CA GLY A 568 -32.06 -49.56 9.44
C GLY A 568 -32.58 -50.52 8.37
N VAL A 569 -33.13 -49.97 7.28
CA VAL A 569 -33.48 -50.71 6.06
C VAL A 569 -32.96 -49.96 4.83
N TYR A 570 -32.18 -50.66 4.01
CA TYR A 570 -31.78 -50.20 2.67
C TYR A 570 -32.95 -50.23 1.69
N ALA A 571 -33.22 -49.11 1.01
CA ALA A 571 -33.96 -49.07 -0.26
C ALA A 571 -33.39 -47.90 -1.10
N LYS A 572 -32.55 -48.16 -2.10
CA LYS A 572 -32.86 -48.53 -3.51
C LYS A 572 -33.41 -47.37 -4.35
N GLU A 573 -32.77 -47.19 -5.50
CA GLU A 573 -33.12 -46.26 -6.59
C GLU A 573 -34.59 -46.36 -7.03
N PRO A 574 -35.09 -45.31 -7.70
CA PRO A 574 -35.69 -45.53 -9.01
C PRO A 574 -34.92 -44.80 -10.12
N ARG A 575 -34.65 -45.52 -11.21
CA ARG A 575 -34.23 -44.96 -12.50
C ARG A 575 -35.46 -44.68 -13.39
N ILE A 576 -35.17 -44.01 -14.51
CA ILE A 576 -35.95 -43.90 -15.76
C ILE A 576 -36.91 -42.69 -15.80
N GLY A 577 -36.69 -41.84 -16.80
CA GLY A 577 -37.44 -40.61 -17.08
C GLY A 577 -36.74 -39.79 -18.17
N ASP A 578 -36.57 -40.39 -19.36
CA ASP A 578 -35.87 -39.79 -20.51
C ASP A 578 -36.64 -38.60 -21.09
N ALA A 579 -35.93 -37.52 -21.43
CA ALA A 579 -36.46 -36.34 -22.12
C ALA A 579 -35.34 -35.59 -22.86
N SER A 580 -35.03 -36.06 -24.07
CA SER A 580 -34.02 -35.50 -24.96
C SER A 580 -34.51 -34.23 -25.69
N ARG A 581 -33.71 -33.15 -25.59
CA ARG A 581 -33.61 -31.93 -26.44
C ARG A 581 -32.44 -31.13 -25.82
N GLY A 582 -31.30 -30.91 -26.46
CA GLY A 582 -31.08 -30.50 -27.85
C GLY A 582 -30.20 -29.24 -27.78
N VAL A 583 -28.91 -29.42 -27.51
CA VAL A 583 -27.94 -28.33 -27.31
C VAL A 583 -27.08 -28.17 -28.56
N GLU A 584 -27.17 -27.03 -29.23
CA GLU A 584 -26.20 -26.63 -30.24
C GLU A 584 -24.90 -26.20 -29.55
N ALA A 585 -23.80 -26.90 -29.83
CA ALA A 585 -22.47 -26.53 -29.36
C ALA A 585 -21.82 -25.56 -30.35
N THR A 586 -21.54 -24.34 -29.91
CA THR A 586 -20.69 -23.39 -30.64
C THR A 586 -19.21 -23.77 -30.49
N PRO A 587 -18.38 -23.67 -31.55
CA PRO A 587 -17.01 -24.18 -31.52
C PRO A 587 -16.06 -23.28 -30.72
N VAL A 588 -15.29 -23.91 -29.83
CA VAL A 588 -14.22 -23.26 -29.05
C VAL A 588 -13.00 -22.97 -29.95
N PRO A 589 -12.47 -21.74 -29.98
CA PRO A 589 -11.24 -21.43 -30.72
C PRO A 589 -9.99 -21.96 -29.98
N PRO A 590 -8.92 -22.37 -30.70
CA PRO A 590 -7.71 -22.89 -30.08
C PRO A 590 -6.89 -21.82 -29.34
N PRO A 591 -6.09 -22.19 -28.33
CA PRO A 591 -5.33 -21.24 -27.52
C PRO A 591 -4.26 -20.51 -28.35
N ARG A 592 -4.20 -19.18 -28.22
CA ARG A 592 -3.12 -18.36 -28.79
C ARG A 592 -1.81 -18.65 -28.06
N ARG A 593 -0.73 -18.81 -28.84
CA ARG A 593 0.62 -19.04 -28.31
C ARG A 593 1.15 -17.79 -27.61
N THR A 594 1.82 -18.00 -26.47
CA THR A 594 2.58 -16.98 -25.76
C THR A 594 3.84 -16.58 -26.54
N ILE A 595 4.23 -15.31 -26.45
CA ILE A 595 5.47 -14.80 -27.05
C ILE A 595 6.62 -14.99 -26.05
N THR A 596 7.18 -16.19 -26.06
CA THR A 596 8.47 -16.53 -25.43
C THR A 596 9.09 -17.66 -26.24
N ASP A 597 9.75 -17.34 -27.37
CA ASP A 597 10.78 -18.17 -28.03
C ASP A 597 11.28 -17.47 -29.31
N VAL A 598 12.08 -16.42 -29.12
CA VAL A 598 12.96 -15.86 -30.17
C VAL A 598 14.32 -15.58 -29.55
N PHE A 599 15.13 -16.64 -29.34
CA PHE A 599 16.61 -16.62 -29.36
C PHE A 599 17.18 -18.00 -28.95
N THR A 600 17.06 -19.00 -29.83
CA THR A 600 18.01 -20.13 -29.86
C THR A 600 18.42 -20.40 -31.31
N GLY A 601 19.73 -20.42 -31.55
CA GLY A 601 20.30 -20.66 -32.88
C GLY A 601 20.44 -22.15 -33.18
N GLY A 602 20.27 -22.54 -34.44
CA GLY A 602 20.39 -23.93 -34.87
C GLY A 602 20.13 -24.12 -36.36
N LYS A 603 21.07 -23.66 -37.21
CA LYS A 603 21.08 -24.02 -38.64
C LYS A 603 22.04 -25.17 -38.88
N ASP A 604 21.52 -26.39 -38.86
CA ASP A 604 22.18 -27.53 -39.45
C ASP A 604 21.87 -27.64 -40.95
N GLY A 605 22.82 -28.19 -41.72
CA GLY A 605 22.53 -28.74 -43.05
C GLY A 605 23.53 -28.45 -44.15
N LYS A 606 24.62 -29.23 -44.22
CA LYS A 606 25.11 -29.75 -45.51
C LYS A 606 25.82 -31.11 -45.36
N ARG A 607 25.72 -31.90 -46.44
CA ARG A 607 25.90 -33.36 -46.51
C ARG A 607 27.36 -33.82 -46.79
N ASN A 608 27.58 -35.11 -46.54
CA ASN A 608 28.65 -36.01 -47.03
C ASN A 608 30.05 -35.74 -46.45
N GLY A 609 30.90 -36.74 -46.19
CA GLY A 609 30.72 -38.20 -46.27
C GLY A 609 32.05 -38.96 -46.47
N SER A 610 32.07 -40.25 -46.13
CA SER A 610 33.18 -41.24 -46.30
C SER A 610 34.31 -41.28 -45.26
N LYS A 611 34.51 -42.51 -44.74
CA LYS A 611 35.77 -43.27 -44.53
C LYS A 611 36.96 -42.55 -43.84
N LYS A 612 37.66 -43.17 -42.89
CA LYS A 612 37.90 -44.61 -42.71
C LYS A 612 38.28 -44.93 -41.26
#